data_AF-A0A372GDD0-F1
#
_entry.id   AF-A0A372GDD0-F1
#
_cell.length_a   1.000
_cell.length_b   1.000
_cell.length_c   1.000
_cell.angle_alpha   90.00
_cell.angle_beta   90.00
_cell.angle_gamma   90.00
#
_symmetry.space_group_name_H-M   'P 1'
#
loop_
_entity.id
_entity.type
_entity.pdbx_description
1 polymer ?
#
loop_
_entity_poly.entity_id
_entity_poly.type
_entity_poly.pdbx_seq_one_letter_code
_entity_poly.pdbx_strand_id
1 'polypeptide(L)'
;MISAEGTLVLYGDGAGEAARRMLPGLPDACFVPLPETVGDAVKEAMKNGSARVVLVAGVEDQARILGGVPGVLVSITIDMDGGHALAAEVAAVPTARAAYDLWETAGRLGPCGRELCRRTAAELERLAATDAGVGASNGGVTAQVVLVDPACERMVGMFGRMAR
;
A
#
# COMPACT_ATOMS: atom_id res chain seq x y z
N MET A 1 -21.03 -6.38 7.51
CA MET A 1 -20.65 -7.57 6.72
C MET A 1 -20.09 -7.02 5.42
N ILE A 2 -18.79 -7.12 5.17
CA ILE A 2 -18.22 -6.65 3.89
C ILE A 2 -18.68 -7.67 2.85
N SER A 3 -19.61 -7.29 1.97
CA SER A 3 -19.99 -8.18 0.87
C SER A 3 -18.75 -8.45 0.02
N ALA A 4 -18.48 -9.73 -0.23
CA ALA A 4 -17.35 -10.20 -1.04
C ALA A 4 -17.35 -9.65 -2.47
N GLU A 5 -18.53 -9.27 -2.96
CA GLU A 5 -18.73 -8.70 -4.28
C GLU A 5 -17.97 -7.37 -4.41
N GLY A 6 -16.87 -7.43 -5.15
CA GLY A 6 -16.14 -6.27 -5.63
C GLY A 6 -14.95 -5.80 -4.78
N THR A 7 -14.38 -6.66 -3.93
CA THR A 7 -13.10 -6.39 -3.23
C THR A 7 -11.98 -7.29 -3.72
N LEU A 8 -10.89 -6.68 -4.20
CA LEU A 8 -9.59 -7.32 -4.43
C LEU A 8 -8.68 -7.06 -3.22
N VAL A 9 -8.07 -8.11 -2.66
CA VAL A 9 -7.03 -8.00 -1.62
C VAL A 9 -5.69 -8.42 -2.23
N LEU A 10 -4.77 -7.47 -2.36
CA LEU A 10 -3.38 -7.72 -2.71
C LEU A 10 -2.56 -7.86 -1.43
N TYR A 11 -1.70 -8.87 -1.36
CA TYR A 11 -0.79 -9.04 -0.22
C TYR A 11 0.67 -9.13 -0.65
N GLY A 12 1.52 -8.39 0.05
CA GLY A 12 2.97 -8.44 -0.12
C GLY A 12 3.58 -9.77 0.33
N ASP A 13 4.89 -9.90 0.13
CA ASP A 13 5.59 -11.14 0.51
C ASP A 13 5.42 -11.45 2.01
N GLY A 14 5.12 -12.70 2.34
CA GLY A 14 4.81 -13.15 3.71
C GLY A 14 3.50 -12.62 4.33
N ALA A 15 2.83 -11.65 3.72
CA ALA A 15 1.68 -10.96 4.31
C ALA A 15 0.31 -11.66 4.11
N GLY A 16 0.26 -12.79 3.42
CA GLY A 16 -0.99 -13.49 3.07
C GLY A 16 -1.84 -13.86 4.28
N GLU A 17 -1.25 -14.54 5.27
CA GLU A 17 -1.95 -14.90 6.51
C GLU A 17 -2.34 -13.67 7.34
N ALA A 18 -1.52 -12.61 7.32
CA ALA A 18 -1.87 -11.35 7.96
C ALA A 18 -3.10 -10.71 7.30
N ALA A 19 -3.14 -10.66 5.97
CA ALA A 19 -4.27 -10.14 5.21
C ALA A 19 -5.56 -10.90 5.52
N ARG A 20 -5.50 -12.25 5.57
CA ARG A 20 -6.64 -13.11 5.91
C ARG A 20 -7.15 -12.87 7.33
N ARG A 21 -6.24 -12.74 8.30
CA ARG A 21 -6.59 -12.39 9.69
C ARG A 21 -7.23 -11.01 9.81
N MET A 22 -6.80 -10.04 8.99
CA MET A 22 -7.36 -8.69 8.97
C MET A 22 -8.74 -8.62 8.29
N LEU A 23 -9.04 -9.53 7.36
CA LEU A 23 -10.27 -9.56 6.56
C LEU A 23 -10.94 -10.94 6.59
N PRO A 24 -11.27 -11.50 7.78
CA PRO A 24 -11.70 -12.90 7.91
C PRO A 24 -13.08 -13.19 7.31
N GLY A 25 -13.83 -12.16 6.95
CA GLY A 25 -15.14 -12.28 6.31
C GLY A 25 -15.11 -12.37 4.78
N LEU A 26 -13.93 -12.25 4.15
CA LEU A 26 -13.79 -12.32 2.70
C LEU A 26 -13.47 -13.75 2.24
N PRO A 27 -14.00 -14.20 1.08
CA PRO A 27 -13.63 -15.46 0.47
C PRO A 27 -12.15 -15.51 0.07
N ASP A 28 -11.57 -16.71 0.07
CA ASP A 28 -10.15 -16.91 -0.28
C ASP A 28 -9.79 -16.42 -1.68
N ALA A 29 -10.73 -16.46 -2.62
CA ALA A 29 -10.56 -15.98 -3.98
C ALA A 29 -10.32 -14.46 -4.08
N CYS A 30 -10.64 -13.68 -3.04
CA CYS A 30 -10.34 -12.25 -2.99
C CYS A 30 -8.86 -11.97 -2.73
N PHE A 31 -8.09 -12.94 -2.22
CA PHE A 31 -6.71 -12.74 -1.79
C PHE A 31 -5.73 -13.19 -2.88
N VAL A 32 -4.96 -12.24 -3.39
CA VAL A 32 -4.02 -12.45 -4.49
C VAL A 32 -2.62 -11.97 -4.06
N PRO A 33 -1.55 -12.76 -4.26
CA PRO A 33 -0.19 -12.29 -4.05
C PRO A 33 0.08 -11.05 -4.89
N LEU A 34 0.81 -10.09 -4.34
CA LEU A 34 1.14 -8.84 -5.03
C LEU A 34 2.00 -9.15 -6.26
N PRO A 35 1.53 -8.88 -7.48
CA PRO A 35 2.28 -9.20 -8.69
C PRO A 35 3.40 -8.19 -8.95
N GLU A 36 4.27 -8.53 -9.90
CA GLU A 36 5.30 -7.62 -10.40
C GLU A 36 4.67 -6.37 -11.05
N THR A 37 3.72 -6.57 -11.97
CA THR A 37 2.92 -5.51 -12.61
C THR A 37 1.60 -5.29 -11.89
N VAL A 38 1.64 -4.52 -10.81
CA VAL A 38 0.46 -4.17 -9.99
C VAL A 38 -0.64 -3.50 -10.82
N GLY A 39 -0.27 -2.66 -11.79
CA GLY A 39 -1.24 -1.98 -12.67
C GLY A 39 -2.14 -2.95 -13.45
N ASP A 40 -1.61 -4.06 -13.95
CA ASP A 40 -2.39 -5.00 -14.74
C ASP A 40 -3.38 -5.80 -13.88
N ALA A 41 -2.98 -6.18 -12.67
CA ALA A 41 -3.88 -6.84 -11.72
C ALA A 41 -5.00 -5.92 -11.23
N VAL A 42 -4.69 -4.64 -10.97
CA VAL A 42 -5.72 -3.65 -10.63
C VAL A 42 -6.71 -3.46 -11.78
N LYS A 43 -6.22 -3.34 -13.03
CA LYS A 43 -7.08 -3.24 -14.22
C LYS A 43 -7.95 -4.46 -14.42
N GLU A 44 -7.40 -5.65 -14.25
CA GLU A 44 -8.17 -6.89 -14.40
C GLU A 44 -9.26 -7.01 -13.34
N ALA A 45 -8.96 -6.65 -12.09
CA ALA A 45 -9.99 -6.61 -11.05
C ALA A 45 -11.11 -5.61 -11.36
N MET A 46 -10.79 -4.49 -12.03
CA MET A 46 -11.80 -3.52 -12.47
C MET A 46 -12.72 -4.06 -13.54
N LYS A 47 -12.16 -4.75 -14.54
CA LYS A 47 -12.95 -5.42 -15.60
C LYS A 47 -13.92 -6.45 -15.00
N ASN A 48 -13.50 -7.09 -13.91
CA ASN A 48 -14.28 -8.08 -13.18
C ASN A 48 -15.24 -7.47 -12.13
N GLY A 49 -15.44 -6.15 -12.14
CA GLY A 49 -16.43 -5.47 -11.31
C GLY A 49 -15.98 -5.16 -9.88
N SER A 50 -14.68 -5.23 -9.59
CA SER A 50 -14.18 -4.75 -8.31
C SER A 50 -14.31 -3.24 -8.20
N ALA A 51 -14.69 -2.74 -7.04
CA ALA A 51 -14.77 -1.31 -6.73
C ALA A 51 -13.77 -0.91 -5.62
N ARG A 52 -13.12 -1.92 -5.01
CA ARG A 52 -12.21 -1.75 -3.88
C ARG A 52 -10.96 -2.58 -4.06
N VAL A 53 -9.82 -1.98 -3.73
CA VAL A 53 -8.53 -2.66 -3.61
C VAL A 53 -8.02 -2.48 -2.19
N VAL A 54 -7.67 -3.57 -1.52
CA VAL A 54 -6.98 -3.54 -0.22
C VAL A 54 -5.58 -4.11 -0.42
N LEU A 55 -4.56 -3.33 -0.13
CA LEU A 55 -3.17 -3.76 -0.12
C LEU A 55 -2.73 -4.00 1.33
N VAL A 56 -2.22 -5.20 1.63
CA VAL A 56 -1.57 -5.52 2.90
C VAL A 56 -0.13 -5.89 2.62
N ALA A 57 0.81 -4.99 2.89
CA ALA A 57 2.19 -5.20 2.44
C ALA A 57 3.23 -4.47 3.31
N GLY A 58 4.47 -4.97 3.26
CA GLY A 58 5.61 -4.34 3.91
C GLY A 58 6.10 -3.09 3.17
N VAL A 59 7.11 -2.44 3.76
CA VAL A 59 7.69 -1.19 3.23
C VAL A 59 8.32 -1.36 1.84
N GLU A 60 8.94 -2.51 1.55
CA GLU A 60 9.59 -2.80 0.25
C GLU A 60 8.57 -2.84 -0.90
N ASP A 61 7.46 -3.55 -0.70
CA ASP A 61 6.38 -3.66 -1.68
C ASP A 61 5.72 -2.30 -1.97
N GLN A 62 5.48 -1.51 -0.92
CA GLN A 62 4.90 -0.17 -1.08
C GLN A 62 5.87 0.79 -1.77
N ALA A 63 7.16 0.73 -1.42
CA ALA A 63 8.19 1.51 -2.10
C ALA A 63 8.29 1.13 -3.58
N ARG A 64 8.24 -0.16 -3.92
CA ARG A 64 8.24 -0.67 -5.30
C ARG A 64 7.07 -0.12 -6.11
N ILE A 65 5.86 -0.13 -5.56
CA ILE A 65 4.67 0.44 -6.21
C ILE A 65 4.87 1.93 -6.53
N LEU A 66 5.57 2.65 -5.66
CA LEU A 66 5.82 4.09 -5.79
C LEU A 66 7.06 4.45 -6.63
N GLY A 67 7.65 3.49 -7.35
CA GLY A 67 8.82 3.73 -8.19
C GLY A 67 10.18 3.52 -7.50
N GLY A 68 10.19 2.92 -6.31
CA GLY A 68 11.38 2.41 -5.63
C GLY A 68 12.08 3.38 -4.68
N VAL A 69 13.23 2.93 -4.19
CA VAL A 69 14.11 3.66 -3.26
C VAL A 69 15.24 4.40 -3.98
N PRO A 70 15.84 5.44 -3.37
CA PRO A 70 15.46 6.06 -2.08
C PRO A 70 14.47 7.22 -2.22
N GLY A 71 14.20 7.70 -3.45
CA GLY A 71 13.58 9.00 -3.70
C GLY A 71 12.25 9.25 -2.98
N VAL A 72 11.31 8.31 -3.04
CA VAL A 72 10.00 8.49 -2.38
C VAL A 72 10.11 8.50 -0.86
N LEU A 73 11.00 7.67 -0.29
CA LEU A 73 11.17 7.57 1.17
C LEU A 73 11.88 8.82 1.72
N VAL A 74 12.82 9.39 0.98
CA VAL A 74 13.45 10.68 1.32
C VAL A 74 12.41 11.79 1.34
N SER A 75 11.57 11.88 0.30
CA SER A 75 10.49 12.88 0.25
C SER A 75 9.51 12.72 1.42
N ILE A 76 9.06 11.48 1.70
CA ILE A 76 8.19 11.20 2.85
C ILE A 76 8.85 11.64 4.17
N THR A 77 10.14 11.38 4.34
CA THR A 77 10.89 11.76 5.55
C THR A 77 10.90 13.27 5.76
N ILE A 78 11.10 14.04 4.69
CA ILE A 78 11.08 15.50 4.75
C ILE A 78 9.67 16.00 5.04
N ASP A 79 8.68 15.50 4.30
CA ASP A 79 7.29 15.97 4.38
C ASP A 79 6.64 15.66 5.74
N MET A 80 7.13 14.64 6.45
CA MET A 80 6.63 14.21 7.77
C MET A 80 7.51 14.68 8.94
N ASP A 81 8.19 15.82 8.78
CA ASP A 81 9.01 16.47 9.81
C ASP A 81 10.16 15.59 10.38
N GLY A 82 10.70 14.69 9.56
CA GLY A 82 11.90 13.89 9.89
C GLY A 82 13.19 14.72 9.89
N GLY A 83 13.19 15.86 9.21
CA GLY A 83 14.34 16.77 9.09
C GLY A 83 15.40 16.29 8.09
N HIS A 84 16.31 17.21 7.73
CA HIS A 84 17.32 16.94 6.69
C HIS A 84 18.35 15.89 7.08
N ALA A 85 18.68 15.75 8.36
CA ALA A 85 19.64 14.74 8.83
C ALA A 85 19.10 13.32 8.61
N LEU A 86 17.89 13.02 9.10
CA LEU A 86 17.25 11.72 8.90
C LEU A 86 17.00 11.45 7.41
N ALA A 87 16.59 12.46 6.65
CA ALA A 87 16.40 12.32 5.21
C ALA A 87 17.70 11.96 4.47
N ALA A 88 18.85 12.47 4.90
CA ALA A 88 20.15 12.11 4.34
C ALA A 88 20.54 10.67 4.70
N GLU A 89 20.26 10.21 5.93
CA GLU A 89 20.47 8.81 6.31
C GLU A 89 19.59 7.87 5.49
N VAL A 90 18.31 8.21 5.31
CA VAL A 90 17.37 7.47 4.45
C VAL A 90 17.83 7.47 2.99
N ALA A 91 18.46 8.55 2.50
CA ALA A 91 19.01 8.59 1.15
C ALA A 91 20.24 7.68 0.96
N ALA A 92 20.95 7.38 2.05
CA ALA A 92 22.19 6.60 2.02
C ALA A 92 21.97 5.09 2.14
N VAL A 93 20.79 4.63 2.56
CA VAL A 93 20.51 3.20 2.72
C VAL A 93 20.04 2.54 1.42
N PRO A 94 20.45 1.28 1.16
CA PRO A 94 20.16 0.62 -0.12
C PRO A 94 18.75 0.01 -0.23
N THR A 95 18.03 -0.11 0.89
CA THR A 95 16.75 -0.84 0.95
C THR A 95 15.68 -0.05 1.69
N ALA A 96 14.41 -0.27 1.34
CA ALA A 96 13.29 0.35 2.03
C ALA A 96 13.19 -0.15 3.48
N ARG A 97 13.61 -1.38 3.72
CA ARG A 97 13.72 -2.00 5.05
C ARG A 97 14.66 -1.21 5.96
N ALA A 98 15.83 -0.82 5.46
CA ALA A 98 16.76 -0.03 6.24
C ALA A 98 16.21 1.39 6.52
N ALA A 99 15.48 1.99 5.57
CA ALA A 99 14.82 3.27 5.79
C ALA A 99 13.69 3.17 6.84
N TYR A 100 12.95 2.07 6.84
CA TYR A 100 11.96 1.77 7.89
C TYR A 100 12.62 1.72 9.26
N ASP A 101 13.76 1.03 9.39
CA ASP A 101 14.46 0.89 10.68
C ASP A 101 14.98 2.24 11.19
N LEU A 102 15.42 3.11 10.28
CA LEU A 102 15.77 4.51 10.60
C LEU A 102 14.55 5.29 11.09
N TRP A 103 13.40 5.17 10.43
CA TRP A 103 12.16 5.79 10.89
C TRP A 103 11.71 5.27 12.25
N GLU A 104 11.83 3.97 12.52
CA GLU A 104 11.49 3.38 13.81
C GLU A 104 12.41 3.91 14.91
N THR A 105 13.73 3.89 14.67
CA THR A 105 14.74 4.40 15.61
C THR A 105 14.54 5.88 15.92
N ALA A 106 14.17 6.68 14.92
CA ALA A 106 13.91 8.11 15.08
C ALA A 106 12.52 8.43 15.66
N GLY A 107 11.68 7.44 15.96
CA GLY A 107 10.31 7.65 16.42
C GLY A 107 9.39 8.27 15.35
N ARG A 108 9.76 8.17 14.07
CA ARG A 108 9.05 8.72 12.90
C ARG A 108 8.24 7.68 12.12
N LEU A 109 8.30 6.42 12.51
CA LEU A 109 7.61 5.33 11.82
C LEU A 109 6.10 5.55 11.67
N GLY A 110 5.42 6.07 12.70
CA GLY A 110 3.98 6.32 12.64
C GLY A 110 3.58 7.31 11.54
N PRO A 111 4.09 8.56 11.58
CA PRO A 111 3.87 9.55 10.52
C PRO A 111 4.34 9.09 9.13
N CYS A 112 5.60 8.65 8.99
CA CYS A 112 6.15 8.23 7.69
C CYS A 112 5.41 7.02 7.10
N GLY A 113 5.07 6.03 7.93
CA GLY A 113 4.35 4.83 7.50
C GLY A 113 2.92 5.11 7.02
N ARG A 114 2.21 6.03 7.68
CA ARG A 114 0.88 6.47 7.20
C ARG A 114 0.97 7.25 5.90
N GLU A 115 1.98 8.10 5.75
CA GLU A 115 2.19 8.85 4.51
C GLU A 115 2.59 7.92 3.35
N LEU A 116 3.39 6.89 3.61
CA LEU A 116 3.67 5.84 2.65
C LEU A 116 2.38 5.16 2.19
N CYS A 117 1.53 4.70 3.13
CA CYS A 117 0.24 4.09 2.81
C CYS A 117 -0.64 5.03 1.98
N ARG A 118 -0.67 6.33 2.31
CA ARG A 118 -1.44 7.34 1.58
C ARG A 118 -0.98 7.47 0.13
N ARG A 119 0.33 7.61 -0.09
CA ARG A 119 0.89 7.71 -1.46
C ARG A 119 0.62 6.45 -2.25
N THR A 120 0.81 5.27 -1.64
CA THR A 120 0.54 3.99 -2.31
C THR A 120 -0.94 3.85 -2.67
N ALA A 121 -1.87 4.25 -1.79
CA ALA A 121 -3.29 4.23 -2.09
C ALA A 121 -3.62 5.13 -3.30
N ALA A 122 -3.10 6.36 -3.31
CA ALA A 122 -3.29 7.28 -4.43
C ALA A 122 -2.73 6.73 -5.75
N GLU A 123 -1.59 6.03 -5.70
CA GLU A 123 -1.00 5.40 -6.88
C GLU A 123 -1.85 4.24 -7.40
N LEU A 124 -2.40 3.39 -6.52
CA LEU A 124 -3.33 2.32 -6.90
C LEU A 124 -4.60 2.88 -7.57
N GLU A 125 -5.17 3.96 -7.02
CA GLU A 125 -6.33 4.64 -7.59
C GLU A 125 -6.00 5.26 -8.97
N ARG A 126 -4.81 5.85 -9.12
CA ARG A 126 -4.31 6.38 -10.40
C ARG A 126 -4.15 5.28 -11.44
N LEU A 127 -3.57 4.14 -11.06
CA LEU A 127 -3.40 2.99 -11.95
C LEU A 127 -4.74 2.44 -12.42
N ALA A 128 -5.75 2.41 -11.54
CA ALA A 128 -7.10 2.01 -11.91
C ALA A 128 -7.78 3.01 -12.88
N ALA A 129 -7.55 4.32 -12.69
CA ALA A 129 -8.16 5.35 -13.53
C ALA A 129 -7.58 5.43 -14.95
N THR A 130 -6.32 5.02 -15.15
CA THR A 130 -5.62 5.17 -16.44
C THR A 130 -6.21 4.29 -17.57
N ASP A 131 -7.00 3.26 -17.24
CA ASP A 131 -7.61 2.33 -18.22
C ASP A 131 -9.12 2.56 -18.40
N ALA A 132 -9.74 3.37 -17.54
CA ALA A 132 -11.11 3.82 -17.71
C ALA A 132 -11.13 4.90 -18.80
N GLY A 133 -11.24 4.49 -20.07
CA GLY A 133 -11.30 5.41 -21.20
C GLY A 133 -12.28 6.57 -20.98
N VAL A 134 -12.05 7.69 -21.66
CA VAL A 134 -12.84 8.94 -21.60
C VAL A 134 -14.33 8.62 -21.79
N GLY A 135 -15.07 8.43 -20.69
CA GLY A 135 -16.50 8.06 -20.73
C GLY A 135 -17.01 7.14 -19.62
N ALA A 136 -16.17 6.52 -18.78
CA ALA A 136 -16.66 5.70 -17.67
C ALA A 136 -17.25 6.58 -16.54
N SER A 137 -18.55 6.49 -16.33
CA SER A 137 -19.28 7.23 -15.29
C SER A 137 -19.03 6.64 -13.89
N ASN A 138 -18.42 7.45 -13.02
CA ASN A 138 -18.66 7.58 -11.56
C ASN A 138 -18.76 6.32 -10.68
N GLY A 139 -17.76 5.43 -10.78
CA GLY A 139 -17.48 4.44 -9.74
C GLY A 139 -15.98 4.32 -9.52
N GLY A 140 -15.33 5.37 -9.00
CA GLY A 140 -13.89 5.36 -8.77
C GLY A 140 -13.47 4.23 -7.82
N VAL A 141 -12.33 3.61 -8.09
CA VAL A 141 -11.71 2.64 -7.17
C VAL A 141 -11.39 3.34 -5.87
N THR A 142 -11.72 2.69 -4.76
CA THR A 142 -11.20 3.10 -3.46
C THR A 142 -10.07 2.16 -3.05
N ALA A 143 -8.88 2.69 -2.81
CA ALA A 143 -7.76 1.93 -2.29
C ALA A 143 -7.66 2.06 -0.76
N GLN A 144 -7.43 0.92 -0.10
CA GLN A 144 -6.98 0.85 1.29
C GLN A 144 -5.60 0.22 1.31
N VAL A 145 -4.68 0.79 2.06
CA VAL A 145 -3.32 0.28 2.19
C VAL A 145 -2.99 0.11 3.66
N VAL A 146 -2.46 -1.06 4.00
CA VAL A 146 -1.99 -1.43 5.34
C VAL A 146 -0.49 -1.70 5.25
N LEU A 147 0.29 -0.93 6.00
CA LEU A 147 1.69 -1.22 6.27
C LEU A 147 1.76 -2.21 7.43
N VAL A 148 2.28 -3.39 7.15
CA VAL A 148 2.65 -4.38 8.17
C VAL A 148 4.13 -4.25 8.51
N ASP A 149 4.47 -4.71 9.71
CA ASP A 149 5.86 -4.82 10.13
C ASP A 149 6.57 -5.96 9.37
N PRO A 150 7.91 -6.05 9.42
CA PRO A 150 8.66 -7.04 8.64
C PRO A 150 8.33 -8.50 8.98
N ALA A 151 7.81 -8.77 10.18
CA ALA A 151 7.35 -10.10 10.57
C ALA A 151 5.93 -10.41 10.07
N CYS A 152 5.22 -9.43 9.49
CA CYS A 152 3.81 -9.51 9.14
C CYS A 152 2.91 -9.87 10.34
N GLU A 153 3.33 -9.49 11.55
CA GLU A 153 2.62 -9.83 12.79
C GLU A 153 1.74 -8.69 13.27
N ARG A 154 2.16 -7.44 13.04
CA ARG A 154 1.42 -6.23 13.45
C ARG A 154 1.21 -5.26 12.30
N MET A 155 0.09 -4.53 12.38
CA MET A 155 -0.15 -3.34 11.58
C MET A 155 0.62 -2.15 12.16
N VAL A 156 1.39 -1.47 11.32
CA VAL A 156 2.20 -0.29 11.65
C VAL A 156 1.50 0.99 11.22
N GLY A 157 0.87 0.98 10.05
CA GLY A 157 0.18 2.12 9.47
C GLY A 157 -0.94 1.66 8.56
N MET A 158 -1.90 2.55 8.33
CA MET A 158 -3.00 2.31 7.41
C MET A 158 -3.45 3.64 6.80
N PHE A 159 -3.87 3.59 5.54
CA PHE A 159 -4.61 4.65 4.88
C PHE A 159 -5.79 4.08 4.09
N GLY A 160 -6.86 4.88 3.95
CA GLY A 160 -8.08 4.51 3.23
C GLY A 160 -9.30 4.40 4.14
N ARG A 161 -10.50 4.53 3.57
CA ARG A 161 -11.75 4.36 4.31
C ARG A 161 -12.12 2.89 4.35
N MET A 162 -12.26 2.32 5.55
CA MET A 162 -13.17 1.18 5.72
C MET A 162 -14.57 1.71 5.44
N ALA A 163 -15.22 1.23 4.38
CA ALA A 163 -16.60 1.65 4.10
C ALA A 163 -17.47 1.40 5.34
N ARG A 164 -18.23 2.44 5.70
CA ARG A 164 -19.31 2.38 6.69
C ARG A 164 -20.42 1.46 6.21
#